data_AF-A0A423XDK4-F1
#
_entry.id   AF-A0A423XDK4-F1
#
_cell.length_a   1.000
_cell.length_b   1.000
_cell.length_c   1.000
_cell.angle_alpha   90.00
_cell.angle_beta   90.00
_cell.angle_gamma   90.00
#
_symmetry.space_group_name_H-M   'P 1'
#
loop_
_entity.id
_entity.type
_entity.pdbx_description
1 polymer ?
#
loop_
_entity_poly.entity_id
_entity_poly.type
_entity_poly.pdbx_seq_one_letter_code
_entity_poly.pdbx_strand_id
1 'polypeptide(L)'
;MAFNPRMSIIPPGQQQSRNTHRKEQEADAFMLLKDREIVGCITDIGIPYTVADLAKPNPLQVQMIFEWFAELILNATRATVDPAMRAAAEDIAGDNGDVLFPSDTRNLMGFYVSLRKLLLECGITDFSFTDLYKPTHGRLVKIFSYLINFVRFRESQTPVIDEHFNEAEKTKERIENLYGENQDMEARVDELRQTRAQMETMVAEKSRRNENLKKRLLELRRNQEKVAARLEEAKAKKGELATQLEHKTADKMLLKQESAKLRPYVQQSAASLQASLTELSNTLSNDKSHIDALDRRARALQTSTDSFTVVSTDVASCIKLLDEIGAELQKEEEENARRNKQKDALLDRKTDVSDIERREAMLQRQLSKWLERTEKLREQANQKAQEAKKKMEELEKVHRQLKQERNEKGTETERRKVRIEQTEAKMRDLKEAIETEVHNAHDEYLKMEAHIKLYMTEMEQAIPFND
;
A
#
# COMPACT_ATOMS: atom_id res chain seq x y z
N MET A 1 49.13 -2.54 -86.59
CA MET A 1 47.82 -3.05 -86.12
C MET A 1 48.03 -3.61 -84.72
N ALA A 2 47.58 -2.90 -83.69
CA ALA A 2 47.64 -3.37 -82.31
C ALA A 2 46.25 -3.19 -81.71
N PHE A 3 45.64 -4.32 -81.35
CA PHE A 3 44.28 -4.45 -80.87
C PHE A 3 44.25 -4.17 -79.36
N ASN A 4 43.28 -3.37 -78.92
CA ASN A 4 43.10 -2.94 -77.54
C ASN A 4 42.10 -3.89 -76.83
N PRO A 5 42.44 -4.56 -75.71
CA PRO A 5 41.45 -5.26 -74.90
C PRO A 5 40.99 -4.40 -73.72
N ARG A 6 39.67 -4.37 -73.57
CA ARG A 6 38.84 -3.58 -72.65
C ARG A 6 39.23 -3.74 -71.16
N MET A 7 39.28 -2.61 -70.45
CA MET A 7 39.19 -2.52 -68.99
C MET A 7 37.78 -2.90 -68.50
N SER A 8 37.70 -3.79 -67.52
CA SER A 8 36.47 -4.12 -66.78
C SER A 8 36.20 -3.08 -65.69
N ILE A 9 35.04 -2.42 -65.78
CA ILE A 9 34.51 -1.52 -64.77
C ILE A 9 33.75 -2.38 -63.75
N ILE A 10 34.26 -2.49 -62.52
CA ILE A 10 33.52 -3.06 -61.38
C ILE A 10 32.67 -1.93 -60.78
N PRO A 11 31.35 -2.11 -60.53
CA PRO A 11 30.48 -1.06 -60.00
C PRO A 11 30.84 -0.64 -58.56
N PRO A 12 30.61 0.63 -58.16
CA PRO A 12 30.97 1.18 -56.84
C PRO A 12 30.09 0.70 -55.67
N GLY A 13 29.25 -0.33 -55.84
CA GLY A 13 28.37 -0.87 -54.79
C GLY A 13 29.08 -1.77 -53.77
N GLN A 14 30.27 -2.29 -54.06
CA GLN A 14 30.97 -3.25 -53.18
C GLN A 14 31.78 -2.61 -52.04
N GLN A 15 32.08 -1.30 -52.10
CA GLN A 15 32.86 -0.64 -51.05
C GLN A 15 31.99 -0.18 -49.85
N GLN A 16 30.71 0.18 -50.06
CA GLN A 16 29.80 0.51 -48.95
C GLN A 16 29.42 -0.72 -48.11
N SER A 17 29.18 -1.87 -48.73
CA SER A 17 28.86 -3.14 -48.04
C SER A 17 30.00 -3.64 -47.15
N ARG A 18 31.27 -3.39 -47.53
CA ARG A 18 32.42 -3.74 -46.70
C ARG A 18 32.53 -2.90 -45.43
N ASN A 19 32.12 -1.64 -45.46
CA ASN A 19 32.18 -0.75 -44.28
C ASN A 19 31.01 -0.97 -43.31
N THR A 20 29.81 -1.31 -43.79
CA THR A 20 28.70 -1.74 -42.92
C THR A 20 28.97 -3.09 -42.28
N HIS A 21 29.48 -4.07 -43.04
CA HIS A 21 29.89 -5.36 -42.45
C HIS A 21 31.02 -5.23 -41.42
N ARG A 22 31.95 -4.28 -41.59
CA ARG A 22 33.00 -4.04 -40.59
C ARG A 22 32.45 -3.46 -39.28
N LYS A 23 31.50 -2.52 -39.37
CA LYS A 23 30.82 -1.95 -38.19
C LYS A 23 29.90 -2.96 -37.49
N GLU A 24 29.19 -3.80 -38.25
CA GLU A 24 28.40 -4.92 -37.73
C GLU A 24 29.29 -5.93 -37.00
N GLN A 25 30.47 -6.25 -37.54
CA GLN A 25 31.42 -7.17 -36.92
C GLN A 25 32.05 -6.59 -35.63
N GLU A 26 32.31 -5.28 -35.57
CA GLU A 26 32.80 -4.61 -34.35
C GLU A 26 31.71 -4.51 -33.27
N ALA A 27 30.46 -4.24 -33.65
CA ALA A 27 29.31 -4.26 -32.74
C ALA A 27 29.00 -5.68 -32.24
N ASP A 28 29.06 -6.68 -33.13
CA ASP A 28 28.92 -8.09 -32.78
C ASP A 28 30.02 -8.53 -31.81
N ALA A 29 31.27 -8.11 -32.01
CA ALA A 29 32.37 -8.47 -31.12
C ALA A 29 32.23 -7.92 -29.70
N PHE A 30 31.57 -6.78 -29.52
CA PHE A 30 31.29 -6.18 -28.20
C PHE A 30 30.05 -6.80 -27.53
N MET A 31 29.09 -7.26 -28.32
CA MET A 31 27.80 -7.78 -27.83
C MET A 31 27.80 -9.28 -27.59
N LEU A 32 28.74 -10.05 -28.16
CA LEU A 32 28.83 -11.50 -27.99
C LEU A 32 29.34 -11.88 -26.59
N LEU A 33 28.54 -12.64 -25.87
CA LEU A 33 28.88 -13.18 -24.56
C LEU A 33 29.58 -14.55 -24.70
N LYS A 34 30.35 -14.92 -23.69
CA LYS A 34 30.97 -16.27 -23.65
C LYS A 34 29.90 -17.32 -23.41
N ASP A 35 30.05 -18.50 -24.02
CA ASP A 35 29.14 -19.65 -23.88
C ASP A 35 28.79 -19.97 -22.42
N ARG A 36 29.75 -19.84 -21.49
CA ARG A 36 29.52 -20.05 -20.05
C ARG A 36 28.62 -18.99 -19.41
N GLU A 37 28.71 -17.74 -19.85
CA GLU A 37 27.90 -16.64 -19.33
C GLU A 37 26.47 -16.75 -19.85
N ILE A 38 26.29 -17.10 -21.13
CA ILE A 38 24.97 -17.36 -21.73
C ILE A 38 24.27 -18.50 -20.98
N VAL A 39 24.97 -19.61 -20.76
CA VAL A 39 24.44 -20.76 -20.01
C VAL A 39 24.10 -20.39 -18.56
N GLY A 40 24.96 -19.58 -17.90
CA GLY A 40 24.69 -19.06 -16.56
C GLY A 40 23.38 -18.27 -16.50
N CYS A 41 23.23 -17.26 -17.36
CA CYS A 41 22.02 -16.43 -17.38
C CYS A 41 20.75 -17.23 -17.72
N ILE A 42 20.82 -18.19 -18.64
CA ILE A 42 19.67 -19.06 -18.98
C ILE A 42 19.33 -20.00 -17.81
N THR A 43 20.32 -20.45 -17.03
CA THR A 43 20.09 -21.28 -15.84
C THR A 43 19.50 -20.46 -14.69
N ASP A 44 19.94 -19.21 -14.52
CA ASP A 44 19.41 -18.27 -13.52
C ASP A 44 17.93 -17.95 -13.77
N ILE A 45 17.52 -17.99 -15.05
CA ILE A 45 16.14 -17.87 -15.52
C ILE A 45 15.26 -19.09 -15.14
N GLY A 46 15.88 -20.20 -14.70
CA GLY A 46 15.17 -21.39 -14.21
C GLY A 46 15.05 -22.54 -15.23
N ILE A 47 15.68 -22.40 -16.41
CA ILE A 47 15.75 -23.48 -17.41
C ILE A 47 17.10 -24.19 -17.26
N PRO A 48 17.14 -25.50 -16.91
CA PRO A 48 18.39 -26.23 -16.80
C PRO A 48 19.04 -26.36 -18.19
N TYR A 49 20.09 -25.57 -18.42
CA TYR A 49 20.79 -25.50 -19.70
C TYR A 49 22.27 -25.73 -19.48
N THR A 50 22.93 -26.51 -20.35
CA THR A 50 24.36 -26.80 -20.23
C THR A 50 25.16 -26.29 -21.44
N VAL A 51 26.48 -26.16 -21.29
CA VAL A 51 27.38 -25.78 -22.40
C VAL A 51 27.33 -26.82 -23.53
N ALA A 52 27.06 -28.08 -23.21
CA ALA A 52 26.88 -29.14 -24.21
C ALA A 52 25.59 -28.95 -25.03
N ASP A 53 24.52 -28.49 -24.38
CA ASP A 53 23.24 -28.19 -25.04
C ASP A 53 23.33 -26.94 -25.93
N LEU A 54 24.20 -25.98 -25.58
CA LEU A 54 24.51 -24.85 -26.47
C LEU A 54 25.30 -25.30 -27.69
N ALA A 55 26.29 -26.18 -27.53
CA ALA A 55 27.10 -26.71 -28.62
C ALA A 55 26.30 -27.60 -29.59
N LYS A 56 25.30 -28.34 -29.08
CA LYS A 56 24.35 -29.14 -29.87
C LYS A 56 22.91 -28.78 -29.48
N PRO A 57 22.36 -27.70 -30.05
CA PRO A 57 21.07 -27.18 -29.63
C PRO A 57 19.92 -28.12 -30.00
N ASN A 58 19.15 -28.51 -28.98
CA ASN A 58 17.90 -29.24 -29.16
C ASN A 58 16.78 -28.24 -29.53
N PRO A 59 16.11 -28.38 -30.69
CA PRO A 59 15.04 -27.49 -31.12
C PRO A 59 13.94 -27.27 -30.07
N LEU A 60 13.56 -28.32 -29.34
CA LEU A 60 12.51 -28.23 -28.33
C LEU A 60 12.90 -27.36 -27.14
N GLN A 61 14.14 -27.52 -26.64
CA GLN A 61 14.65 -26.72 -25.53
C GLN A 61 14.83 -25.25 -25.94
N VAL A 62 15.27 -25.01 -27.17
CA VAL A 62 15.43 -23.65 -27.71
C VAL A 62 14.07 -22.94 -27.84
N GLN A 63 13.03 -23.65 -28.27
CA GLN A 63 11.66 -23.11 -28.32
C GLN A 63 11.16 -22.74 -26.93
N MET A 64 11.37 -23.58 -25.90
CA MET A 64 11.00 -23.27 -24.53
C MET A 64 11.72 -22.01 -24.00
N ILE A 65 13.01 -21.86 -24.32
CA ILE A 65 13.79 -20.67 -23.92
C ILE A 65 13.20 -19.41 -24.59
N PHE A 66 12.91 -19.46 -25.89
CA PHE A 66 12.30 -18.31 -26.57
C PHE A 66 10.88 -18.01 -26.09
N GLU A 67 10.09 -19.03 -25.77
CA GLU A 67 8.75 -18.86 -25.19
C GLU A 67 8.83 -18.10 -23.87
N TRP A 68 9.78 -18.49 -23.02
CA TRP A 68 10.01 -17.80 -21.75
C TRP A 68 10.45 -16.34 -21.93
N PHE A 69 11.36 -16.06 -22.87
CA PHE A 69 11.76 -14.67 -23.13
C PHE A 69 10.62 -13.82 -23.70
N ALA A 70 9.75 -14.39 -24.53
CA ALA A 70 8.57 -13.69 -25.02
C ALA A 70 7.55 -13.44 -23.90
N GLU A 71 7.39 -14.38 -22.97
CA GLU A 71 6.57 -14.19 -21.77
C GLU A 71 7.15 -13.10 -20.86
N LEU A 72 8.45 -13.14 -20.56
CA LEU A 72 9.09 -12.15 -19.67
C LEU A 72 9.05 -10.72 -20.25
N ILE A 73 9.30 -10.57 -21.54
CA ILE A 73 9.51 -9.26 -22.16
C ILE A 73 8.22 -8.68 -22.74
N LEU A 74 7.40 -9.51 -23.38
CA LEU A 74 6.18 -9.08 -24.05
C LEU A 74 4.90 -9.43 -23.28
N ASN A 75 4.98 -10.18 -22.17
CA ASN A 75 3.81 -10.81 -21.53
C ASN A 75 2.98 -11.65 -22.51
N ALA A 76 3.62 -12.16 -23.58
CA ALA A 76 2.96 -12.88 -24.66
C ALA A 76 2.84 -14.37 -24.30
N THR A 77 1.83 -14.70 -23.50
CA THR A 77 1.51 -16.10 -23.18
C THR A 77 0.61 -16.73 -24.25
N ARG A 78 0.56 -18.06 -24.30
CA ARG A 78 -0.38 -18.81 -25.16
C ARG A 78 -1.83 -18.33 -25.00
N ALA A 79 -2.22 -17.92 -23.79
CA ALA A 79 -3.56 -17.40 -23.49
C ALA A 79 -3.85 -16.01 -24.09
N THR A 80 -2.82 -15.20 -24.34
CA THR A 80 -2.96 -13.87 -24.98
C THR A 80 -2.90 -13.96 -26.50
N VAL A 81 -2.09 -14.89 -27.03
CA VAL A 81 -1.87 -15.05 -28.48
C VAL A 81 -3.00 -15.86 -29.13
N ASP A 82 -3.51 -16.91 -28.46
CA ASP A 82 -4.53 -17.81 -29.03
C ASP A 82 -5.85 -17.10 -29.39
N PRO A 83 -6.42 -16.20 -28.56
CA PRO A 83 -7.63 -15.46 -28.92
C PRO A 83 -7.42 -14.51 -30.10
N ALA A 84 -6.29 -13.79 -30.12
CA ALA A 84 -5.96 -12.86 -31.19
C ALA A 84 -5.72 -13.58 -32.53
N MET A 85 -5.04 -14.72 -32.50
CA MET A 85 -4.78 -15.54 -33.68
C MET A 85 -6.01 -16.31 -34.15
N ARG A 86 -6.91 -16.70 -33.24
CA ARG A 86 -8.22 -17.28 -33.59
C ARG A 86 -9.09 -16.26 -34.31
N ALA A 87 -9.23 -15.06 -33.77
CA ALA A 87 -9.98 -13.97 -34.41
C ALA A 87 -9.42 -13.64 -35.81
N ALA A 88 -8.09 -13.55 -35.95
CA ALA A 88 -7.47 -13.31 -37.25
C ALA A 88 -7.68 -14.45 -38.26
N ALA A 89 -7.76 -15.71 -37.80
CA ALA A 89 -8.04 -16.86 -38.66
C ALA A 89 -9.51 -16.90 -39.10
N GLU A 90 -10.43 -16.57 -38.20
CA GLU A 90 -11.87 -16.42 -38.49
C GLU A 90 -12.12 -15.29 -39.49
N ASP A 91 -11.41 -14.16 -39.38
CA ASP A 91 -11.51 -13.04 -40.33
C ASP A 91 -11.05 -13.41 -41.75
N ILE A 92 -10.05 -14.29 -41.89
CA ILE A 92 -9.46 -14.66 -43.19
C ILE A 92 -10.18 -15.85 -43.83
N ALA A 93 -10.60 -16.84 -43.05
CA ALA A 93 -11.10 -18.12 -43.54
C ALA A 93 -12.54 -18.47 -43.10
N GLY A 94 -13.21 -17.57 -42.37
CA GLY A 94 -14.59 -17.76 -41.90
C GLY A 94 -14.74 -19.03 -41.06
N ASP A 95 -15.84 -19.76 -41.29
CA ASP A 95 -16.15 -21.02 -40.60
C ASP A 95 -15.13 -22.16 -40.83
N ASN A 96 -14.23 -22.02 -41.82
CA ASN A 96 -13.17 -23.00 -42.09
C ASN A 96 -11.84 -22.66 -41.40
N GLY A 97 -11.79 -21.62 -40.57
CA GLY A 97 -10.57 -21.12 -39.92
C GLY A 97 -9.83 -22.20 -39.11
N ASP A 98 -10.55 -23.00 -38.32
CA ASP A 98 -9.95 -24.07 -37.50
C ASP A 98 -9.51 -25.29 -38.32
N VAL A 99 -10.06 -25.51 -39.51
CA VAL A 99 -9.74 -26.66 -40.39
C VAL A 99 -8.54 -26.35 -41.29
N LEU A 100 -8.46 -25.13 -41.81
CA LEU A 100 -7.38 -24.69 -42.70
C LEU A 100 -6.11 -24.27 -41.93
N PHE A 101 -6.27 -23.75 -40.71
CA PHE A 101 -5.17 -23.32 -39.86
C PHE A 101 -5.25 -24.01 -38.49
N PRO A 102 -4.58 -25.17 -38.32
CA PRO A 102 -4.56 -25.88 -37.06
C PRO A 102 -4.11 -24.98 -35.90
N SER A 103 -4.71 -25.19 -34.73
CA SER A 103 -4.49 -24.36 -33.54
C SER A 103 -3.01 -24.18 -33.18
N ASP A 104 -2.21 -25.23 -33.33
CA ASP A 104 -0.79 -25.18 -33.01
C ASP A 104 0.02 -24.38 -34.04
N THR A 105 -0.38 -24.40 -35.32
CA THR A 105 0.31 -23.66 -36.39
C THR A 105 0.02 -22.16 -36.31
N ARG A 106 -1.22 -21.77 -36.01
CA ARG A 106 -1.57 -20.35 -35.81
C ARG A 106 -0.86 -19.76 -34.59
N ASN A 107 -0.80 -20.51 -33.49
CA ASN A 107 -0.17 -20.06 -32.24
C ASN A 107 1.34 -19.95 -32.40
N LEU A 108 1.96 -20.90 -33.09
CA LEU A 108 3.38 -20.82 -33.45
C LEU A 108 3.67 -19.62 -34.36
N MET A 109 2.79 -19.31 -35.32
CA MET A 109 2.95 -18.15 -36.20
C MET A 109 2.80 -16.83 -35.42
N GLY A 110 1.79 -16.73 -34.55
CA GLY A 110 1.61 -15.57 -33.66
C GLY A 110 2.82 -15.37 -32.74
N PHE A 111 3.34 -16.46 -32.18
CA PHE A 111 4.56 -16.45 -31.39
C PHE A 111 5.78 -15.98 -32.21
N TYR A 112 5.97 -16.52 -33.42
CA TYR A 112 7.06 -16.13 -34.30
C TYR A 112 7.03 -14.64 -34.67
N VAL A 113 5.86 -14.08 -34.95
CA VAL A 113 5.70 -12.65 -35.25
C VAL A 113 6.07 -11.79 -34.05
N SER A 114 5.63 -12.16 -32.85
CA SER A 114 5.97 -11.48 -31.60
C SER A 114 7.47 -11.53 -31.31
N LEU A 115 8.08 -12.71 -31.45
CA LEU A 115 9.51 -12.92 -31.25
C LEU A 115 10.34 -12.16 -32.29
N ARG A 116 9.90 -12.12 -33.55
CA ARG A 116 10.57 -11.35 -34.61
C ARG A 116 10.55 -9.84 -34.32
N LYS A 117 9.43 -9.31 -33.82
CA LYS A 117 9.35 -7.90 -33.40
C LYS A 117 10.32 -7.62 -32.27
N LEU A 118 10.34 -8.47 -31.24
CA LEU A 118 11.27 -8.35 -30.12
C LEU A 118 12.73 -8.39 -30.59
N LEU A 119 13.10 -9.38 -31.40
CA LEU A 119 14.47 -9.54 -31.88
C LEU A 119 14.89 -8.39 -32.80
N LEU A 120 13.96 -7.77 -33.53
CA LEU A 120 14.22 -6.57 -34.31
C LEU A 120 14.59 -5.39 -33.40
N GLU A 121 13.87 -5.20 -32.28
CA GLU A 121 14.22 -4.19 -31.26
C GLU A 121 15.54 -4.53 -30.55
N CYS A 122 15.88 -5.81 -30.41
CA CYS A 122 17.19 -6.24 -29.93
C CYS A 122 18.32 -6.07 -30.97
N GLY A 123 18.03 -5.67 -32.22
CA GLY A 123 19.03 -5.44 -33.27
C GLY A 123 19.32 -6.64 -34.20
N ILE A 124 18.51 -7.71 -34.13
CA ILE A 124 18.60 -8.87 -35.02
C ILE A 124 17.51 -8.75 -36.10
N THR A 125 17.92 -8.38 -37.30
CA THR A 125 16.99 -8.14 -38.42
C THR A 125 16.61 -9.39 -39.19
N ASP A 126 17.38 -10.47 -39.06
CA ASP A 126 17.35 -11.63 -39.95
C ASP A 126 16.80 -12.91 -39.29
N PHE A 127 16.07 -12.81 -38.18
CA PHE A 127 15.46 -13.96 -37.49
C PHE A 127 14.54 -14.78 -38.42
N SER A 128 14.67 -16.11 -38.37
CA SER A 128 13.99 -17.02 -39.29
C SER A 128 13.54 -18.32 -38.61
N PHE A 129 12.61 -19.05 -39.21
CA PHE A 129 12.15 -20.35 -38.68
C PHE A 129 13.25 -21.42 -38.58
N THR A 130 14.36 -21.28 -39.33
CA THR A 130 15.50 -22.20 -39.17
C THR A 130 16.11 -22.10 -37.78
N ASP A 131 15.98 -20.96 -37.10
CA ASP A 131 16.50 -20.76 -35.74
C ASP A 131 15.69 -21.50 -34.68
N LEU A 132 14.42 -21.79 -34.98
CA LEU A 132 13.51 -22.53 -34.10
C LEU A 132 13.56 -24.04 -34.36
N TYR A 133 13.71 -24.46 -35.62
CA TYR A 133 13.64 -25.88 -36.00
C TYR A 133 15.00 -26.54 -36.23
N LYS A 134 16.01 -25.77 -36.64
CA LYS A 134 17.39 -26.23 -36.89
C LYS A 134 18.40 -25.21 -36.36
N PRO A 135 18.39 -24.95 -35.05
CA PRO A 135 19.30 -23.98 -34.45
C PRO A 135 20.76 -24.34 -34.73
N THR A 136 21.57 -23.32 -35.01
CA THR A 136 23.03 -23.45 -35.15
C THR A 136 23.70 -22.73 -33.99
N HIS A 137 24.80 -23.31 -33.45
CA HIS A 137 25.50 -22.79 -32.27
C HIS A 137 25.88 -21.30 -32.44
N GLY A 138 26.60 -20.95 -33.50
CA GLY A 138 27.03 -19.55 -33.71
C GLY A 138 25.89 -18.54 -33.84
N ARG A 139 24.75 -18.96 -34.39
CA ARG A 139 23.58 -18.09 -34.54
C ARG A 139 22.80 -17.94 -33.24
N LEU A 140 22.64 -19.02 -32.46
CA LEU A 140 22.03 -18.94 -31.14
C LEU A 140 22.89 -18.14 -30.15
N VAL A 141 24.21 -18.28 -30.19
CA VAL A 141 25.11 -17.47 -29.36
C VAL A 141 24.91 -15.99 -29.65
N LYS A 142 24.82 -15.60 -30.94
CA LYS A 142 24.48 -14.22 -31.32
C LYS A 142 23.10 -13.83 -30.78
N ILE A 143 22.06 -14.61 -31.06
CA ILE A 143 20.69 -14.27 -30.66
C ILE A 143 20.55 -14.12 -29.14
N PHE A 144 21.03 -15.08 -28.36
CA PHE A 144 20.95 -15.04 -26.90
C PHE A 144 21.81 -13.93 -26.31
N SER A 145 22.98 -13.63 -26.88
CA SER A 145 23.81 -12.55 -26.35
C SER A 145 23.12 -11.19 -26.47
N TYR A 146 22.53 -10.90 -27.63
CA TYR A 146 21.78 -9.67 -27.85
C TYR A 146 20.51 -9.59 -26.97
N LEU A 147 19.81 -10.72 -26.81
CA LEU A 147 18.62 -10.80 -25.97
C LEU A 147 18.95 -10.62 -24.48
N ILE A 148 20.02 -11.25 -23.98
CA ILE A 148 20.50 -11.09 -22.60
C ILE A 148 20.94 -9.65 -22.35
N ASN A 149 21.65 -9.03 -23.30
CA ASN A 149 22.05 -7.63 -23.18
C ASN A 149 20.83 -6.69 -23.15
N PHE A 150 19.79 -6.99 -23.92
CA PHE A 150 18.53 -6.25 -23.86
C PHE A 150 17.85 -6.38 -22.50
N VAL A 151 17.78 -7.60 -21.94
CA VAL A 151 17.22 -7.83 -20.60
C VAL A 151 18.02 -7.09 -19.53
N ARG A 152 19.36 -7.17 -19.57
CA ARG A 152 20.24 -6.43 -18.64
C ARG A 152 20.04 -4.92 -18.74
N PHE A 153 19.88 -4.40 -19.96
CA PHE A 153 19.57 -2.98 -20.17
C PHE A 153 18.21 -2.63 -19.55
N ARG A 154 17.17 -3.43 -19.79
CA ARG A 154 15.85 -3.24 -19.17
C ARG A 154 15.94 -3.23 -17.65
N GLU A 155 16.60 -4.22 -17.05
CA GLU A 155 16.81 -4.30 -15.60
C GLU A 155 17.54 -3.08 -15.03
N SER A 156 18.52 -2.54 -15.76
CA SER A 156 19.20 -1.31 -15.34
C SER A 156 18.30 -0.07 -15.37
N GLN A 157 17.26 -0.06 -16.22
CA GLN A 157 16.31 1.05 -16.34
C GLN A 157 15.06 0.88 -15.46
N THR A 158 14.75 -0.35 -15.02
CA THR A 158 13.64 -0.65 -14.09
C THR A 158 13.57 0.30 -12.89
N PRO A 159 14.65 0.61 -12.13
CA PRO A 159 14.52 1.49 -10.97
C PRO A 159 14.07 2.91 -11.31
N VAL A 160 14.47 3.44 -12.48
CA VAL A 160 14.06 4.77 -12.95
C VAL A 160 12.59 4.77 -13.37
N ILE A 161 12.16 3.70 -14.05
CA ILE A 161 10.76 3.51 -14.43
C ILE A 161 9.89 3.36 -13.19
N ASP A 162 10.31 2.57 -12.21
CA ASP A 162 9.61 2.36 -10.95
C ASP A 162 9.51 3.66 -10.15
N GLU A 163 10.53 4.51 -10.15
CA GLU A 163 10.48 5.84 -9.51
C GLU A 163 9.36 6.70 -10.12
N HIS A 164 9.36 6.87 -11.45
CA HIS A 164 8.32 7.65 -12.12
C HIS A 164 6.93 7.02 -12.03
N PHE A 165 6.83 5.70 -12.04
CA PHE A 165 5.57 4.99 -11.84
C PHE A 165 5.02 5.23 -10.43
N ASN A 166 5.88 5.14 -9.41
CA ASN A 166 5.50 5.43 -8.03
C ASN A 166 5.13 6.91 -7.83
N GLU A 167 5.78 7.85 -8.51
CA GLU A 167 5.38 9.26 -8.50
C GLU A 167 4.01 9.48 -9.14
N ALA A 168 3.72 8.79 -10.25
CA ALA A 168 2.42 8.85 -10.91
C ALA A 168 1.31 8.27 -10.02
N GLU A 169 1.53 7.12 -9.39
CA GLU A 169 0.57 6.51 -8.45
C GLU A 169 0.34 7.40 -7.23
N LYS A 170 1.39 7.96 -6.60
CA LYS A 170 1.23 8.94 -5.50
C LYS A 170 0.44 10.17 -5.93
N THR A 171 0.65 10.64 -7.15
CA THR A 171 -0.09 11.79 -7.69
C THR A 171 -1.56 11.43 -7.91
N LYS A 172 -1.85 10.24 -8.42
CA LYS A 172 -3.20 9.72 -8.58
C LYS A 172 -3.92 9.56 -7.24
N GLU A 173 -3.29 8.93 -6.25
CA GLU A 173 -3.82 8.83 -4.88
C GLU A 173 -4.12 10.21 -4.29
N ARG A 174 -3.22 11.19 -4.51
CA ARG A 174 -3.44 12.57 -4.07
C ARG A 174 -4.65 13.22 -4.75
N ILE A 175 -4.84 12.98 -6.05
CA ILE A 175 -6.00 13.49 -6.79
C ILE A 175 -7.28 12.84 -6.25
N GLU A 176 -7.29 11.53 -6.04
CA GLU A 176 -8.45 10.81 -5.50
C GLU A 176 -8.83 11.31 -4.09
N ASN A 177 -7.84 11.53 -3.21
CA ASN A 177 -8.06 12.10 -1.89
C ASN A 177 -8.62 13.52 -1.95
N LEU A 178 -8.03 14.40 -2.77
CA LEU A 178 -8.52 15.77 -2.93
C LEU A 178 -9.93 15.80 -3.54
N TYR A 179 -10.24 14.89 -4.45
CA TYR A 179 -11.56 14.78 -5.04
C TYR A 179 -12.59 14.32 -4.01
N GLY A 180 -12.25 13.34 -3.16
CA GLY A 180 -13.07 12.93 -2.03
C GLY A 180 -13.31 14.06 -1.03
N GLU A 181 -12.26 14.76 -0.61
CA GLU A 181 -12.39 15.93 0.29
C GLU A 181 -13.25 17.04 -0.31
N ASN A 182 -13.14 17.29 -1.62
CA ASN A 182 -13.95 18.30 -2.28
C ASN A 182 -15.43 17.91 -2.32
N GLN A 183 -15.73 16.63 -2.58
CA GLN A 183 -17.11 16.11 -2.51
C GLN A 183 -17.70 16.23 -1.09
N ASP A 184 -16.93 15.89 -0.06
CA ASP A 184 -17.36 16.04 1.33
C ASP A 184 -17.62 17.50 1.70
N MET A 185 -16.77 18.42 1.23
CA MET A 185 -16.94 19.85 1.47
C MET A 185 -18.14 20.42 0.70
N GLU A 186 -18.38 19.97 -0.53
CA GLU A 186 -19.56 20.34 -1.31
C GLU A 186 -20.85 19.86 -0.63
N ALA A 187 -20.87 18.62 -0.12
CA ALA A 187 -21.99 18.10 0.66
C ALA A 187 -22.26 18.93 1.92
N ARG A 188 -21.21 19.31 2.66
CA ARG A 188 -21.34 20.20 3.84
C ARG A 188 -21.88 21.57 3.48
N VAL A 189 -21.45 22.15 2.35
CA VAL A 189 -21.96 23.44 1.89
C VAL A 189 -23.45 23.34 1.57
N ASP A 190 -23.89 22.26 0.95
CA ASP A 190 -25.30 22.05 0.63
C ASP A 190 -26.15 21.80 1.88
N GLU A 191 -25.66 21.03 2.85
CA GLU A 191 -26.31 20.90 4.17
C GLU A 191 -26.45 22.25 4.87
N LEU A 192 -25.40 23.08 4.86
CA LEU A 192 -25.44 24.42 5.43
C LEU A 192 -26.41 25.35 4.69
N ARG A 193 -26.51 25.23 3.37
CA ARG A 193 -27.49 25.98 2.56
C ARG A 193 -28.92 25.56 2.88
N GLN A 194 -29.19 24.27 3.01
CA GLN A 194 -30.51 23.76 3.40
C GLN A 194 -30.87 24.24 4.83
N THR A 195 -29.94 24.12 5.77
CA THR A 195 -30.12 24.60 7.15
C THR A 195 -30.39 26.10 7.18
N ARG A 196 -29.65 26.88 6.38
CA ARG A 196 -29.86 28.32 6.27
C ARG A 196 -31.24 28.65 5.70
N ALA A 197 -31.69 27.96 4.65
CA ALA A 197 -33.02 28.16 4.07
C ALA A 197 -34.14 27.86 5.08
N GLN A 198 -34.00 26.78 5.87
CA GLN A 198 -34.94 26.45 6.95
C GLN A 198 -34.92 27.50 8.08
N MET A 199 -33.74 28.03 8.43
CA MET A 199 -33.66 29.11 9.42
C MET A 199 -34.27 30.42 8.90
N GLU A 200 -34.05 30.78 7.63
CA GLU A 200 -34.63 31.98 7.02
C GLU A 200 -36.16 31.94 7.03
N THR A 201 -36.77 30.78 6.76
CA THR A 201 -38.24 30.64 6.86
C THR A 201 -38.73 30.77 8.30
N MET A 202 -38.06 30.14 9.27
CA MET A 202 -38.41 30.28 10.70
C MET A 202 -38.24 31.72 11.21
N VAL A 203 -37.20 32.42 10.77
CA VAL A 203 -36.96 33.83 11.12
C VAL A 203 -38.03 34.71 10.50
N ALA A 204 -38.42 34.47 9.24
CA ALA A 204 -39.50 35.20 8.58
C ALA A 204 -40.85 35.01 9.31
N GLU A 205 -41.18 33.78 9.73
CA GLU A 205 -42.38 33.52 10.52
C GLU A 205 -42.36 34.24 11.87
N LYS A 206 -41.25 34.15 12.61
CA LYS A 206 -41.10 34.83 13.90
C LYS A 206 -41.17 36.34 13.74
N SER A 207 -40.57 36.90 12.70
CA SER A 207 -40.64 38.33 12.37
C SER A 207 -42.08 38.76 12.10
N ARG A 208 -42.82 38.00 11.27
CA ARG A 208 -44.24 38.26 10.98
C ARG A 208 -45.11 38.18 12.24
N ARG A 209 -44.87 37.21 13.13
CA ARG A 209 -45.57 37.12 14.43
C ARG A 209 -45.27 38.34 15.29
N ASN A 210 -44.01 38.79 15.32
CA ASN A 210 -43.60 39.96 16.09
C ASN A 210 -44.23 41.26 15.56
N GLU A 211 -44.30 41.43 14.24
CA GLU A 211 -45.03 42.55 13.63
C GLU A 211 -46.52 42.54 13.96
N ASN A 212 -47.16 41.36 13.92
CA ASN A 212 -48.57 41.22 14.30
C ASN A 212 -48.80 41.55 15.77
N LEU A 213 -47.91 41.09 16.67
CA LEU A 213 -47.96 41.43 18.08
C LEU A 213 -47.76 42.94 18.30
N LYS A 214 -46.83 43.57 17.59
CA LYS A 214 -46.60 45.02 17.65
C LYS A 214 -47.84 45.80 17.21
N LYS A 215 -48.52 45.37 16.14
CA LYS A 215 -49.80 45.95 15.71
C LYS A 215 -50.88 45.80 16.79
N ARG A 216 -51.02 44.61 17.37
CA ARG A 216 -51.98 44.34 18.46
C ARG A 216 -51.69 45.20 19.70
N LEU A 217 -50.41 45.40 20.03
CA LEU A 217 -49.98 46.22 21.16
C LEU A 217 -50.33 47.70 20.92
N LEU A 218 -50.12 48.20 19.69
CA LEU A 218 -50.55 49.55 19.30
C LEU A 218 -52.08 49.71 19.36
N GLU A 219 -52.85 48.72 18.92
CA GLU A 219 -54.32 48.73 19.03
C GLU A 219 -54.78 48.73 20.49
N LEU A 220 -54.19 47.88 21.33
CA LEU A 220 -54.48 47.82 22.76
C LEU A 220 -54.14 49.14 23.45
N ARG A 221 -53.01 49.76 23.12
CA ARG A 221 -52.63 51.08 23.63
C ARG A 221 -53.66 52.16 23.25
N ARG A 222 -54.10 52.19 21.99
CA ARG A 222 -55.17 53.10 21.53
C ARG A 222 -56.48 52.84 22.27
N ASN A 223 -56.83 51.58 22.52
CA ASN A 223 -58.03 51.23 23.29
C ASN A 223 -57.89 51.64 24.76
N GLN A 224 -56.71 51.47 25.36
CA GLN A 224 -56.41 51.94 26.71
C GLN A 224 -56.55 53.46 26.81
N GLU A 225 -56.02 54.22 25.85
CA GLU A 225 -56.17 55.68 25.78
C GLU A 225 -57.65 56.08 25.67
N LYS A 226 -58.45 55.39 24.84
CA LYS A 226 -59.91 55.62 24.75
C LYS A 226 -60.63 55.33 26.06
N VAL A 227 -60.29 54.23 26.74
CA VAL A 227 -60.90 53.87 28.03
C VAL A 227 -60.49 54.85 29.10
N ALA A 228 -59.23 55.29 29.14
CA ALA A 228 -58.76 56.32 30.05
C ALA A 228 -59.50 57.66 29.83
N ALA A 229 -59.69 58.07 28.57
CA ALA A 229 -60.48 59.26 28.25
C ALA A 229 -61.93 59.14 28.73
N ARG A 230 -62.58 57.99 28.51
CA ARG A 230 -63.94 57.71 29.04
C ARG A 230 -63.98 57.70 30.56
N LEU A 231 -62.95 57.18 31.22
CA LEU A 231 -62.85 57.18 32.67
C LEU A 231 -62.74 58.61 33.21
N GLU A 232 -61.93 59.47 32.59
CA GLU A 232 -61.83 60.88 32.98
C GLU A 232 -63.14 61.63 32.71
N GLU A 233 -63.81 61.38 31.58
CA GLU A 233 -65.14 61.94 31.31
C GLU A 233 -66.17 61.48 32.37
N ALA A 234 -66.16 60.20 32.75
CA ALA A 234 -67.03 59.66 33.79
C ALA A 234 -66.71 60.25 35.17
N LYS A 235 -65.43 60.46 35.51
CA LYS A 235 -65.01 61.14 36.74
C LYS A 235 -65.47 62.60 36.76
N ALA A 236 -65.32 63.32 35.64
CA ALA A 236 -65.80 64.69 35.50
C ALA A 236 -67.32 64.76 35.72
N LYS A 237 -68.10 63.91 35.04
CA LYS A 237 -69.55 63.82 35.23
C LYS A 237 -69.94 63.43 36.65
N LYS A 238 -69.19 62.52 37.29
CA LYS A 238 -69.39 62.17 38.70
C LYS A 238 -69.15 63.38 39.60
N GLY A 239 -68.10 64.17 39.34
CA GLY A 239 -67.81 65.41 40.05
C GLY A 239 -68.91 66.46 39.88
N GLU A 240 -69.39 66.66 38.65
CA GLU A 240 -70.53 67.54 38.36
C GLU A 240 -71.80 67.08 39.10
N LEU A 241 -72.13 65.79 39.04
CA LEU A 241 -73.28 65.24 39.76
C LEU A 241 -73.11 65.33 41.28
N ALA A 242 -71.89 65.15 41.80
CA ALA A 242 -71.62 65.31 43.24
C ALA A 242 -71.81 66.76 43.69
N THR A 243 -71.29 67.73 42.94
CA THR A 243 -71.51 69.16 43.24
C THR A 243 -72.98 69.56 43.10
N GLN A 244 -73.70 69.04 42.10
CA GLN A 244 -75.15 69.22 41.99
C GLN A 244 -75.89 68.59 43.17
N LEU A 245 -75.47 67.43 43.63
CA LEU A 245 -76.06 66.75 44.79
C LEU A 245 -75.78 67.53 46.09
N GLU A 246 -74.58 68.09 46.25
CA GLU A 246 -74.23 69.01 47.36
C GLU A 246 -75.10 70.27 47.32
N HIS A 247 -75.27 70.89 46.16
CA HIS A 247 -76.18 72.03 45.99
C HIS A 247 -77.63 71.66 46.34
N LYS A 248 -78.13 70.55 45.80
CA LYS A 248 -79.50 70.08 46.09
C LYS A 248 -79.69 69.66 47.54
N THR A 249 -78.66 69.15 48.21
CA THR A 249 -78.73 68.81 49.63
C THR A 249 -78.67 70.06 50.50
N ALA A 250 -77.90 71.09 50.13
CA ALA A 250 -77.95 72.41 50.74
C ALA A 250 -79.34 73.06 50.57
N ASP A 251 -79.89 73.06 49.35
CA ASP A 251 -81.25 73.54 49.07
C ASP A 251 -82.30 72.77 49.90
N LYS A 252 -82.18 71.44 49.96
CA LYS A 252 -83.05 70.59 50.78
C LYS A 252 -82.92 70.93 52.27
N MET A 253 -81.74 71.28 52.75
CA MET A 253 -81.52 71.66 54.15
C MET A 253 -82.14 73.03 54.45
N LEU A 254 -82.04 73.99 53.52
CA LEU A 254 -82.74 75.27 53.58
C LEU A 254 -84.26 75.10 53.56
N LEU A 255 -84.79 74.32 52.60
CA LEU A 255 -86.20 73.96 52.52
C LEU A 255 -86.67 73.17 53.75
N LYS A 256 -85.81 72.33 54.35
CA LYS A 256 -86.10 71.67 55.63
C LYS A 256 -86.15 72.65 56.79
N GLN A 257 -85.30 73.68 56.81
CA GLN A 257 -85.40 74.76 57.81
C GLN A 257 -86.65 75.61 57.59
N GLU A 258 -87.06 75.88 56.36
CA GLU A 258 -88.34 76.54 56.04
C GLU A 258 -89.54 75.64 56.38
N SER A 259 -89.45 74.35 56.10
CA SER A 259 -90.43 73.34 56.54
C SER A 259 -90.46 73.20 58.07
N ALA A 260 -89.33 73.37 58.76
CA ALA A 260 -89.25 73.41 60.22
C ALA A 260 -89.91 74.67 60.81
N LYS A 261 -89.86 75.81 60.09
CA LYS A 261 -90.62 77.03 60.43
C LYS A 261 -92.13 76.87 60.18
N LEU A 262 -92.51 76.06 59.19
CA LEU A 262 -93.90 75.72 58.85
C LEU A 262 -94.43 74.49 59.64
N ARG A 263 -93.62 73.92 60.52
CA ARG A 263 -93.90 72.69 61.29
C ARG A 263 -94.90 72.83 62.45
N PRO A 264 -95.30 74.01 62.96
CA PRO A 264 -96.41 74.10 63.91
C PRO A 264 -97.81 73.99 63.29
N TYR A 265 -97.97 74.01 61.96
CA TYR A 265 -99.30 74.10 61.32
C TYR A 265 -99.78 72.87 60.57
N VAL A 266 -99.08 71.74 60.63
CA VAL A 266 -99.51 70.51 59.91
C VAL A 266 -99.38 69.30 60.83
N GLN A 267 -100.12 69.33 61.95
CA GLN A 267 -100.45 68.14 62.75
C GLN A 267 -101.92 67.79 62.56
N GLN A 268 -102.24 67.11 61.46
CA GLN A 268 -103.39 66.23 61.41
C GLN A 268 -102.96 64.95 60.67
N SER A 269 -103.10 63.81 61.35
CA SER A 269 -102.74 62.44 60.95
C SER A 269 -101.40 61.87 61.47
N ALA A 270 -101.18 61.91 62.79
CA ALA A 270 -100.05 61.23 63.44
C ALA A 270 -100.25 59.70 63.59
N ALA A 271 -101.49 59.20 63.53
CA ALA A 271 -101.77 57.79 63.84
C ALA A 271 -101.50 56.82 62.68
N SER A 272 -101.75 57.19 61.41
CA SER A 272 -101.44 56.31 60.27
C SER A 272 -99.97 56.34 59.85
N LEU A 273 -99.30 57.46 60.07
CA LEU A 273 -97.86 57.65 59.82
C LEU A 273 -97.00 56.91 60.84
N GLN A 274 -97.41 56.82 62.12
CA GLN A 274 -96.69 56.01 63.10
C GLN A 274 -96.78 54.52 62.79
N ALA A 275 -97.93 54.01 62.33
CA ALA A 275 -98.09 52.59 61.97
C ALA A 275 -97.26 52.21 60.73
N SER A 276 -97.26 53.04 59.69
CA SER A 276 -96.43 52.81 58.50
C SER A 276 -94.93 53.00 58.77
N LEU A 277 -94.55 53.86 59.72
CA LEU A 277 -93.16 54.08 60.10
C LEU A 277 -92.62 52.96 61.01
N THR A 278 -93.45 52.37 61.87
CA THR A 278 -93.08 51.16 62.61
C THR A 278 -92.98 49.95 61.67
N GLU A 279 -93.87 49.83 60.68
CA GLU A 279 -93.80 48.78 59.66
C GLU A 279 -92.56 48.93 58.75
N LEU A 280 -92.26 50.15 58.29
CA LEU A 280 -91.04 50.44 57.53
C LEU A 280 -89.76 50.26 58.36
N SER A 281 -89.80 50.56 59.66
CA SER A 281 -88.68 50.31 60.57
C SER A 281 -88.46 48.81 60.79
N ASN A 282 -89.53 48.03 60.92
CA ASN A 282 -89.46 46.59 61.08
C ASN A 282 -88.96 45.90 59.80
N THR A 283 -89.44 46.32 58.63
CA THR A 283 -88.94 45.82 57.33
C THR A 283 -87.48 46.20 57.11
N LEU A 284 -87.08 47.44 57.42
CA LEU A 284 -85.67 47.85 57.36
C LEU A 284 -84.77 47.05 58.32
N SER A 285 -85.27 46.72 59.52
CA SER A 285 -84.53 45.88 60.47
C SER A 285 -84.39 44.44 59.98
N ASN A 286 -85.42 43.89 59.34
CA ASN A 286 -85.38 42.56 58.74
C ASN A 286 -84.47 42.52 57.51
N ASP A 287 -84.50 43.54 56.66
CA ASP A 287 -83.62 43.62 55.50
C ASP A 287 -82.15 43.78 55.92
N LYS A 288 -81.87 44.55 56.98
CA LYS A 288 -80.52 44.65 57.55
C LYS A 288 -80.02 43.30 58.08
N SER A 289 -80.85 42.57 58.83
CA SER A 289 -80.44 41.25 59.34
C SER A 289 -80.26 40.23 58.21
N HIS A 290 -81.06 40.33 57.14
CA HIS A 290 -80.92 39.52 55.94
C HIS A 290 -79.63 39.86 55.15
N ILE A 291 -79.31 41.15 55.01
CA ILE A 291 -78.05 41.61 54.38
C ILE A 291 -76.85 41.13 55.20
N ASP A 292 -76.88 41.24 56.53
CA ASP A 292 -75.79 40.78 57.39
C ASP A 292 -75.59 39.25 57.29
N ALA A 293 -76.68 38.48 57.17
CA ALA A 293 -76.62 37.04 56.95
C ALA A 293 -76.00 36.71 55.56
N LEU A 294 -76.38 37.45 54.53
CA LEU A 294 -75.80 37.32 53.19
C LEU A 294 -74.32 37.73 53.15
N ASP A 295 -73.91 38.80 53.86
CA ASP A 295 -72.51 39.23 53.90
C ASP A 295 -71.64 38.21 54.64
N ARG A 296 -72.13 37.63 55.75
CA ARG A 296 -71.46 36.51 56.42
C ARG A 296 -71.29 35.30 55.50
N ARG A 297 -72.33 34.96 54.73
CA ARG A 297 -72.28 33.87 53.76
C ARG A 297 -71.32 34.17 52.60
N ALA A 298 -71.32 35.40 52.09
CA ALA A 298 -70.41 35.84 51.04
C ALA A 298 -68.95 35.77 51.52
N ARG A 299 -68.64 36.22 52.75
CA ARG A 299 -67.31 36.09 53.34
C ARG A 299 -66.89 34.63 53.53
N ALA A 300 -67.78 33.76 54.00
CA ALA A 300 -67.48 32.33 54.13
C ALA A 300 -67.20 31.67 52.77
N LEU A 301 -67.97 32.02 51.73
CA LEU A 301 -67.73 31.55 50.36
C LEU A 301 -66.44 32.13 49.77
N GLN A 302 -66.09 33.38 50.10
CA GLN A 302 -64.82 33.97 49.68
C GLN A 302 -63.64 33.22 50.29
N THR A 303 -63.65 32.95 51.60
CA THR A 303 -62.60 32.15 52.26
C THR A 303 -62.48 30.75 51.65
N SER A 304 -63.61 30.12 51.29
CA SER A 304 -63.60 28.83 50.60
C SER A 304 -63.05 28.94 49.17
N THR A 305 -63.30 30.05 48.48
CA THR A 305 -62.75 30.28 47.14
C THR A 305 -61.24 30.47 47.21
N ASP A 306 -60.77 31.25 48.18
CA ASP A 306 -59.35 31.49 48.41
C ASP A 306 -58.63 30.17 48.73
N SER A 307 -59.22 29.28 49.55
CA SER A 307 -58.64 27.96 49.81
C SER A 307 -58.60 27.06 48.56
N PHE A 308 -59.63 27.09 47.72
CA PHE A 308 -59.60 26.39 46.43
C PHE A 308 -58.55 26.96 45.47
N THR A 309 -58.29 28.26 45.49
CA THR A 309 -57.22 28.85 44.65
C THR A 309 -55.84 28.35 45.08
N VAL A 310 -55.57 28.24 46.39
CA VAL A 310 -54.32 27.68 46.90
C VAL A 310 -54.16 26.22 46.50
N VAL A 311 -55.21 25.40 46.68
CA VAL A 311 -55.18 24.00 46.25
C VAL A 311 -54.98 23.89 44.73
N SER A 312 -55.60 24.77 43.95
CA SER A 312 -55.41 24.79 42.49
C SER A 312 -53.96 25.15 42.10
N THR A 313 -53.31 26.06 42.83
CA THR A 313 -51.90 26.38 42.59
C THR A 313 -50.97 25.22 42.96
N ASP A 314 -51.30 24.48 44.02
CA ASP A 314 -50.54 23.30 44.45
C ASP A 314 -50.71 22.14 43.46
N VAL A 315 -51.92 21.92 42.94
CA VAL A 315 -52.14 20.92 41.88
C VAL A 315 -51.36 21.31 40.61
N ALA A 316 -51.34 22.60 40.24
CA ALA A 316 -50.57 23.06 39.09
C ALA A 316 -49.05 22.91 39.28
N SER A 317 -48.53 23.04 40.51
CA SER A 317 -47.11 22.79 40.80
C SER A 317 -46.77 21.30 40.76
N CYS A 318 -47.65 20.43 41.28
CA CYS A 318 -47.50 18.97 41.17
C CYS A 318 -47.50 18.50 39.71
N ILE A 319 -48.34 19.08 38.85
CA ILE A 319 -48.34 18.75 37.41
C ILE A 319 -47.00 19.11 36.77
N LYS A 320 -46.44 20.30 37.07
CA LYS A 320 -45.13 20.69 36.55
C LYS A 320 -44.02 19.74 37.00
N LEU A 321 -44.02 19.34 38.27
CA LEU A 321 -43.05 18.37 38.78
C LEU A 321 -43.19 17.01 38.09
N LEU A 322 -44.40 16.56 37.78
CA LEU A 322 -44.62 15.34 37.02
C LEU A 322 -44.12 15.45 35.58
N ASP A 323 -44.32 16.60 34.92
CA ASP A 323 -43.79 16.85 33.58
C ASP A 323 -42.26 16.87 33.56
N GLU A 324 -41.63 17.49 34.58
CA GLU A 324 -40.17 17.49 34.77
C GLU A 324 -39.63 16.07 35.02
N ILE A 325 -40.29 15.28 35.88
CA ILE A 325 -39.92 13.87 36.09
C ILE A 325 -40.07 13.07 34.81
N GLY A 326 -41.13 13.29 34.03
CA GLY A 326 -41.34 12.63 32.74
C GLY A 326 -40.21 12.92 31.75
N ALA A 327 -39.78 14.18 31.65
CA ALA A 327 -38.66 14.57 30.80
C ALA A 327 -37.33 13.93 31.26
N GLU A 328 -37.10 13.85 32.57
CA GLU A 328 -35.89 13.28 33.14
C GLU A 328 -35.85 11.74 32.97
N LEU A 329 -37.01 11.08 33.07
CA LEU A 329 -37.14 9.65 32.82
C LEU A 329 -36.89 9.31 31.34
N GLN A 330 -37.36 10.16 30.42
CA GLN A 330 -37.05 10.00 28.99
C GLN A 330 -35.54 10.17 28.70
N LYS A 331 -34.88 11.15 29.34
CA LYS A 331 -33.41 11.29 29.23
C LYS A 331 -32.67 10.08 29.80
N GLU A 332 -33.15 9.53 30.91
CA GLU A 332 -32.58 8.32 31.50
C GLU A 332 -32.70 7.11 30.57
N GLU A 333 -33.85 6.93 29.91
CA GLU A 333 -34.05 5.87 28.92
C GLU A 333 -33.09 6.01 27.73
N GLU A 334 -32.90 7.23 27.22
CA GLU A 334 -31.95 7.51 26.13
C GLU A 334 -30.49 7.21 26.54
N GLU A 335 -30.08 7.61 27.75
CA GLU A 335 -28.75 7.32 28.28
C GLU A 335 -28.57 5.82 28.57
N ASN A 336 -29.59 5.12 29.08
CA ASN A 336 -29.56 3.68 29.24
C ASN A 336 -29.43 2.95 27.89
N ALA A 337 -30.11 3.43 26.84
CA ALA A 337 -29.97 2.89 25.49
C ALA A 337 -28.56 3.13 24.92
N ARG A 338 -27.98 4.32 25.14
CA ARG A 338 -26.59 4.62 24.77
C ARG A 338 -25.59 3.73 25.51
N ARG A 339 -25.78 3.56 26.82
CA ARG A 339 -24.97 2.68 27.66
C ARG A 339 -25.01 1.24 27.17
N ASN A 340 -26.19 0.72 26.81
CA ASN A 340 -26.31 -0.64 26.29
C ASN A 340 -25.56 -0.80 24.96
N LYS A 341 -25.71 0.16 24.02
CA LYS A 341 -24.93 0.15 22.76
C LYS A 341 -23.42 0.19 23.01
N GLN A 342 -22.96 1.01 23.95
CA GLN A 342 -21.53 1.07 24.31
C GLN A 342 -21.06 -0.23 24.97
N LYS A 343 -21.90 -0.88 25.78
CA LYS A 343 -21.61 -2.16 26.40
C LYS A 343 -21.48 -3.27 25.34
N ASP A 344 -22.37 -3.30 24.36
CA ASP A 344 -22.32 -4.26 23.26
C ASP A 344 -21.06 -4.04 22.41
N ALA A 345 -20.76 -2.78 22.05
CA ALA A 345 -19.52 -2.44 21.35
C ALA A 345 -18.24 -2.80 22.13
N LEU A 346 -18.27 -2.71 23.47
CA LEU A 346 -17.16 -3.15 24.32
C LEU A 346 -17.04 -4.67 24.35
N LEU A 347 -18.15 -5.41 24.33
CA LEU A 347 -18.13 -6.87 24.24
C LEU A 347 -17.55 -7.33 22.91
N ASP A 348 -17.96 -6.71 21.80
CA ASP A 348 -17.43 -7.00 20.45
C ASP A 348 -15.92 -6.72 20.37
N ARG A 349 -15.48 -5.54 20.87
CA ARG A 349 -14.05 -5.23 20.95
C ARG A 349 -13.28 -6.21 21.84
N LYS A 350 -13.88 -6.70 22.92
CA LYS A 350 -13.25 -7.70 23.78
C LYS A 350 -13.12 -9.04 23.06
N THR A 351 -14.10 -9.45 22.27
CA THR A 351 -13.99 -10.65 21.43
C THR A 351 -12.90 -10.48 20.37
N ASP A 352 -12.81 -9.32 19.72
CA ASP A 352 -11.76 -9.02 18.73
C ASP A 352 -10.37 -9.10 19.37
N VAL A 353 -10.17 -8.51 20.55
CA VAL A 353 -8.90 -8.58 21.28
C VAL A 353 -8.54 -10.03 21.60
N SER A 354 -9.49 -10.82 22.11
CA SER A 354 -9.26 -12.25 22.39
C SER A 354 -8.87 -13.03 21.13
N ASP A 355 -9.45 -12.71 19.97
CA ASP A 355 -9.10 -13.36 18.71
C ASP A 355 -7.74 -12.92 18.18
N ILE A 356 -7.37 -11.64 18.35
CA ILE A 356 -6.03 -11.12 18.05
C ILE A 356 -4.99 -11.81 18.96
N GLU A 357 -5.24 -11.91 20.26
CA GLU A 357 -4.34 -12.59 21.21
C GLU A 357 -4.13 -14.07 20.83
N ARG A 358 -5.18 -14.75 20.38
CA ARG A 358 -5.07 -16.14 19.87
C ARG A 358 -4.21 -16.21 18.61
N ARG A 359 -4.38 -15.28 17.67
CA ARG A 359 -3.55 -15.20 16.45
C ARG A 359 -2.10 -14.87 16.80
N GLU A 360 -1.87 -13.95 17.72
CA GLU A 360 -0.54 -13.60 18.21
C GLU A 360 0.15 -14.81 18.84
N ALA A 361 -0.52 -15.53 19.75
CA ALA A 361 0.02 -16.73 20.37
C ALA A 361 0.34 -17.82 19.32
N MET A 362 -0.49 -17.96 18.28
CA MET A 362 -0.22 -18.88 17.17
C MET A 362 1.01 -18.47 16.36
N LEU A 363 1.14 -17.18 16.01
CA LEU A 363 2.28 -16.64 15.28
C LEU A 363 3.57 -16.72 16.09
N GLN A 364 3.54 -16.44 17.39
CA GLN A 364 4.68 -16.60 18.28
C GLN A 364 5.17 -18.06 18.32
N ARG A 365 4.26 -19.04 18.35
CA ARG A 365 4.61 -20.47 18.25
C ARG A 365 5.17 -20.86 16.89
N GLN A 366 4.70 -20.25 15.80
CA GLN A 366 5.29 -20.47 14.48
C GLN A 366 6.69 -19.86 14.41
N LEU A 367 6.86 -18.64 14.92
CA LEU A 367 8.15 -17.96 15.00
C LEU A 367 9.16 -18.78 15.80
N SER A 368 8.79 -19.31 16.97
CA SER A 368 9.69 -20.15 17.77
C SER A 368 10.12 -21.42 17.01
N LYS A 369 9.19 -22.08 16.31
CA LYS A 369 9.51 -23.24 15.45
C LYS A 369 10.47 -22.88 14.32
N TRP A 370 10.29 -21.71 13.68
CA TRP A 370 11.18 -21.26 12.62
C TRP A 370 12.56 -20.86 13.14
N LEU A 371 12.63 -20.23 14.32
CA LEU A 371 13.88 -19.91 15.00
C LEU A 371 14.64 -21.19 15.36
N GLU A 372 13.98 -22.18 15.98
CA GLU A 372 14.59 -23.49 16.27
C GLU A 372 15.09 -24.20 15.01
N ARG A 373 14.32 -24.17 13.92
CA ARG A 373 14.73 -24.75 12.64
C ARG A 373 15.95 -24.02 12.06
N THR A 374 15.98 -22.70 12.16
CA THR A 374 17.07 -21.87 11.68
C THR A 374 18.33 -22.12 12.50
N GLU A 375 18.20 -22.24 13.82
CA GLU A 375 19.33 -22.53 14.71
C GLU A 375 19.90 -23.92 14.45
N LYS A 376 19.05 -24.95 14.27
CA LYS A 376 19.50 -26.29 13.87
C LYS A 376 20.24 -26.28 12.53
N LEU A 377 19.77 -25.50 11.55
CA LEU A 377 20.46 -25.36 10.26
C LEU A 377 21.81 -24.65 10.42
N ARG A 378 21.89 -23.62 11.28
CA ARG A 378 23.15 -22.93 11.60
C ARG A 378 24.13 -23.85 12.31
N GLU A 379 23.69 -24.62 13.30
CA GLU A 379 24.50 -25.63 13.98
C GLU A 379 25.01 -26.69 13.00
N GLN A 380 24.15 -27.21 12.12
CA GLN A 380 24.56 -28.18 11.09
C GLN A 380 25.57 -27.57 10.09
N ALA A 381 25.37 -26.32 9.68
CA ALA A 381 26.31 -25.63 8.81
C ALA A 381 27.67 -25.42 9.51
N ASN A 382 27.65 -25.02 10.79
CA ASN A 382 28.86 -24.87 11.60
C ASN A 382 29.58 -26.20 11.83
N GLN A 383 28.85 -27.29 12.10
CA GLN A 383 29.42 -28.63 12.23
C GLN A 383 30.09 -29.08 10.93
N LYS A 384 29.40 -28.94 9.78
CA LYS A 384 29.97 -29.25 8.47
C LYS A 384 31.20 -28.39 8.16
N ALA A 385 31.19 -27.11 8.52
CA ALA A 385 32.33 -26.22 8.35
C ALA A 385 33.52 -26.64 9.24
N GLN A 386 33.27 -27.05 10.50
CA GLN A 386 34.31 -27.57 11.39
C GLN A 386 34.87 -28.91 10.90
N GLU A 387 34.03 -29.83 10.42
CA GLU A 387 34.46 -31.09 9.82
C GLU A 387 35.29 -30.85 8.56
N ALA A 388 34.87 -29.92 7.69
CA ALA A 388 35.63 -29.52 6.51
C ALA A 388 37.00 -28.94 6.90
N LYS A 389 37.05 -28.06 7.90
CA LYS A 389 38.32 -27.53 8.43
C LYS A 389 39.25 -28.63 8.95
N LYS A 390 38.74 -29.56 9.75
CA LYS A 390 39.53 -30.71 10.24
C LYS A 390 40.08 -31.55 9.09
N LYS A 391 39.25 -31.85 8.08
CA LYS A 391 39.69 -32.56 6.87
C LYS A 391 40.75 -31.78 6.10
N MET A 392 40.63 -30.46 5.99
CA MET A 392 41.66 -29.63 5.35
C MET A 392 42.97 -29.67 6.15
N GLU A 393 42.92 -29.56 7.48
CA GLU A 393 44.11 -29.66 8.32
C GLU A 393 44.79 -31.04 8.23
N GLU A 394 44.00 -32.13 8.19
CA GLU A 394 44.50 -33.48 7.97
C GLU A 394 45.16 -33.61 6.59
N LEU A 395 44.50 -33.12 5.53
CA LEU A 395 45.06 -33.11 4.18
C LEU A 395 46.33 -32.26 4.09
N GLU A 396 46.41 -31.12 4.77
CA GLU A 396 47.62 -30.30 4.84
C GLU A 396 48.76 -31.00 5.56
N LYS A 397 48.48 -31.76 6.64
CA LYS A 397 49.48 -32.58 7.33
C LYS A 397 50.00 -33.68 6.42
N VAL A 398 49.11 -34.40 5.74
CA VAL A 398 49.48 -35.45 4.78
C VAL A 398 50.27 -34.85 3.61
N HIS A 399 49.84 -33.70 3.08
CA HIS A 399 50.57 -33.02 2.01
C HIS A 399 51.97 -32.58 2.46
N ARG A 400 52.12 -32.07 3.68
CA ARG A 400 53.42 -31.76 4.28
C ARG A 400 54.29 -33.00 4.42
N GLN A 401 53.75 -34.11 4.92
CA GLN A 401 54.46 -35.39 5.03
C GLN A 401 54.91 -35.89 3.66
N LEU A 402 54.02 -35.94 2.67
CA LEU A 402 54.35 -36.36 1.30
C LEU A 402 55.40 -35.45 0.65
N LYS A 403 55.35 -34.14 0.92
CA LYS A 403 56.35 -33.19 0.43
C LYS A 403 57.71 -33.44 1.10
N GLN A 404 57.72 -33.72 2.40
CA GLN A 404 58.94 -34.07 3.13
C GLN A 404 59.52 -35.41 2.63
N GLU A 405 58.70 -36.46 2.50
CA GLU A 405 59.12 -37.75 1.94
C GLU A 405 59.65 -37.60 0.51
N ARG A 406 59.01 -36.78 -0.32
CA ARG A 406 59.49 -36.50 -1.68
C ARG A 406 60.84 -35.79 -1.65
N ASN A 407 61.04 -34.83 -0.76
CA ASN A 407 62.33 -34.15 -0.60
C ASN A 407 63.40 -35.12 -0.10
N GLU A 408 63.11 -35.93 0.91
CA GLU A 408 64.03 -36.94 1.45
C GLU A 408 64.41 -37.97 0.39
N LYS A 409 63.43 -38.57 -0.31
CA LYS A 409 63.68 -39.47 -1.45
C LYS A 409 64.45 -38.77 -2.57
N GLY A 410 64.20 -37.49 -2.81
CA GLY A 410 64.96 -36.67 -3.76
C GLY A 410 66.42 -36.56 -3.34
N THR A 411 66.70 -36.22 -2.08
CA THR A 411 68.07 -36.16 -1.56
C THR A 411 68.76 -37.52 -1.53
N GLU A 412 68.04 -38.60 -1.23
CA GLU A 412 68.59 -39.95 -1.25
C GLU A 412 68.93 -40.38 -2.67
N THR A 413 68.06 -40.07 -3.63
CA THR A 413 68.30 -40.32 -5.05
C THR A 413 69.50 -39.53 -5.55
N GLU A 414 69.66 -38.27 -5.13
CA GLU A 414 70.82 -37.45 -5.48
C GLU A 414 72.10 -38.00 -4.85
N ARG A 415 72.07 -38.44 -3.59
CA ARG A 415 73.19 -39.15 -2.95
C ARG A 415 73.55 -40.44 -3.67
N ARG A 416 72.55 -41.21 -4.13
CA ARG A 416 72.75 -42.43 -4.92
C ARG A 416 73.36 -42.10 -6.28
N LYS A 417 72.89 -41.04 -6.97
CA LYS A 417 73.51 -40.56 -8.21
C LYS A 417 74.97 -40.17 -8.02
N VAL A 418 75.28 -39.36 -7.01
CA VAL A 418 76.67 -38.98 -6.71
C VAL A 418 77.54 -40.20 -6.41
N ARG A 419 77.02 -41.21 -5.68
CA ARG A 419 77.74 -42.48 -5.46
C ARG A 419 77.96 -43.24 -6.76
N ILE A 420 76.94 -43.32 -7.61
CA ILE A 420 77.03 -43.96 -8.93
C ILE A 420 78.09 -43.24 -9.78
N GLU A 421 78.05 -41.91 -9.88
CA GLU A 421 79.04 -41.09 -10.58
C GLU A 421 80.46 -41.30 -10.03
N GLN A 422 80.63 -41.35 -8.70
CA GLN A 422 81.93 -41.64 -8.08
C GLN A 422 82.42 -43.05 -8.41
N THR A 423 81.53 -44.06 -8.43
CA THR A 423 81.90 -45.42 -8.83
C THR A 423 82.18 -45.54 -10.31
N GLU A 424 81.46 -44.81 -11.17
CA GLU A 424 81.71 -44.75 -12.62
C GLU A 424 83.03 -44.02 -12.92
N ALA A 425 83.37 -42.97 -12.18
CA ALA A 425 84.67 -42.33 -12.25
C ALA A 425 85.79 -43.31 -11.87
N LYS A 426 85.68 -43.99 -10.73
CA LYS A 426 86.65 -45.03 -10.32
C LYS A 426 86.76 -46.18 -11.32
N MET A 427 85.65 -46.60 -11.93
CA MET A 427 85.68 -47.62 -12.98
C MET A 427 86.39 -47.11 -14.24
N ARG A 428 86.21 -45.84 -14.62
CA ARG A 428 86.96 -45.22 -15.71
C ARG A 428 88.45 -45.14 -15.40
N ASP A 429 88.82 -44.68 -14.21
CA ASP A 429 90.21 -44.57 -13.78
C ASP A 429 90.89 -45.96 -13.74
N LEU A 430 90.20 -46.98 -13.22
CA LEU A 430 90.69 -48.38 -13.24
C LEU A 430 90.80 -48.92 -14.66
N LYS A 431 89.85 -48.60 -15.54
CA LYS A 431 89.91 -49.02 -16.94
C LYS A 431 91.09 -48.38 -17.66
N GLU A 432 91.32 -47.09 -17.45
CA GLU A 432 92.48 -46.36 -17.99
C GLU A 432 93.79 -46.92 -17.43
N ALA A 433 93.84 -47.23 -16.12
CA ALA A 433 94.99 -47.87 -15.49
C ALA A 433 95.29 -49.26 -16.10
N ILE A 434 94.27 -50.10 -16.29
CA ILE A 434 94.43 -51.40 -16.95
C ILE A 434 94.86 -51.23 -18.40
N GLU A 435 94.28 -50.27 -19.14
CA GLU A 435 94.70 -49.97 -20.52
C GLU A 435 96.17 -49.54 -20.57
N THR A 436 96.64 -48.70 -19.63
CA THR A 436 98.06 -48.36 -19.52
C THR A 436 98.95 -49.53 -19.12
N GLU A 437 98.51 -50.41 -18.20
CA GLU A 437 99.27 -51.62 -17.85
C GLU A 437 99.36 -52.60 -19.02
N VAL A 438 98.27 -52.79 -19.77
CA VAL A 438 98.26 -53.59 -21.00
C VAL A 438 99.17 -52.97 -22.05
N HIS A 439 99.16 -51.64 -22.21
CA HIS A 439 100.04 -50.95 -23.13
C HIS A 439 101.51 -51.10 -22.72
N ASN A 440 101.84 -50.93 -21.44
CA ASN A 440 103.19 -51.12 -20.91
C ASN A 440 103.67 -52.57 -21.07
N ALA A 441 102.81 -53.56 -20.76
CA ALA A 441 103.12 -54.97 -20.96
C ALA A 441 103.30 -55.32 -22.44
N HIS A 442 102.52 -54.69 -23.33
CA HIS A 442 102.68 -54.81 -24.78
C HIS A 442 103.99 -54.19 -25.27
N ASP A 443 104.37 -53.02 -24.75
CA ASP A 443 105.65 -52.37 -25.05
C ASP A 443 106.85 -53.19 -24.53
N GLU A 444 106.75 -53.78 -23.35
CA GLU A 444 107.76 -54.72 -22.84
C GLU A 444 107.84 -55.99 -23.68
N TYR A 445 106.70 -56.53 -24.12
CA TYR A 445 106.66 -57.64 -25.06
C TYR A 445 107.33 -57.28 -26.39
N LEU A 446 107.05 -56.10 -26.95
CA LEU A 446 107.69 -55.60 -28.18
C LEU A 446 109.20 -55.39 -28.00
N LYS A 447 109.66 -54.91 -26.84
CA LYS A 447 111.09 -54.81 -26.52
C LYS A 447 111.75 -56.17 -26.43
N MET A 448 111.10 -57.16 -25.83
CA MET A 448 111.60 -58.54 -25.79
C MET A 448 111.60 -59.17 -27.19
N GLU A 449 110.56 -58.94 -27.99
CA GLU A 449 110.50 -59.39 -29.38
C GLU A 449 111.62 -58.75 -30.22
N ALA A 450 111.87 -57.45 -30.03
CA ALA A 450 112.98 -56.75 -30.66
C ALA A 450 114.34 -57.30 -30.19
N HIS A 451 114.51 -57.61 -28.91
CA HIS A 451 115.71 -58.26 -28.37
C HIS A 451 115.93 -59.66 -28.97
N ILE A 452 114.86 -60.45 -29.11
CA ILE A 452 114.93 -61.78 -29.74
C ILE A 452 115.27 -61.65 -31.23
N LYS A 453 114.67 -60.68 -31.94
CA LYS A 453 115.01 -60.41 -33.35
C LYS A 453 116.45 -59.93 -33.48
N LEU A 454 116.93 -59.04 -32.62
CA LEU A 454 118.33 -58.61 -32.58
C LEU A 454 119.26 -59.81 -32.34
N TYR A 455 118.94 -60.68 -31.39
CA TYR A 455 119.70 -61.90 -31.13
C TYR A 455 119.67 -62.88 -32.31
N MET A 456 118.54 -63.02 -33.01
CA MET A 456 118.45 -63.79 -34.25
C MET A 456 119.28 -63.16 -35.38
N THR A 457 119.29 -61.83 -35.48
CA THR A 457 120.05 -61.10 -36.51
C THR A 457 121.56 -61.17 -36.23
N GLU A 458 121.98 -61.10 -34.96
CA GLU A 458 123.37 -61.30 -34.53
C GLU A 458 123.83 -62.75 -34.74
N MET A 459 122.93 -63.73 -34.54
CA MET A 459 123.19 -65.13 -34.85
C MET A 459 123.29 -65.39 -36.37
N GLU A 460 122.47 -64.74 -37.20
CA GLU A 460 122.57 -64.81 -38.66
C GLU A 460 123.84 -64.14 -39.21
N GLN A 461 124.34 -63.08 -38.57
CA GLN A 461 125.62 -62.45 -38.92
C GLN A 461 126.86 -63.24 -38.46
N ALA A 462 126.69 -64.21 -37.55
CA ALA A 462 127.75 -65.11 -37.08
C ALA A 462 127.87 -66.42 -37.90
N ILE A 463 127.10 -66.58 -38.98
CA ILE A 463 127.21 -67.71 -39.91
C ILE A 463 128.09 -67.27 -41.11
N PRO A 464 129.35 -67.73 -41.20
CA PRO A 464 130.15 -67.53 -42.41
C PRO A 464 129.59 -68.38 -43.54
N PHE A 465 129.09 -67.71 -44.58
CA PHE A 465 129.09 -68.21 -45.94
C PHE A 465 130.54 -68.45 -46.37
N ASN A 466 130.90 -69.69 -46.67
CA ASN A 466 131.99 -70.03 -47.57
C ASN A 466 131.65 -71.36 -48.25
N ASP A 467 132.04 -71.43 -49.52
CA ASP A 467 132.05 -72.61 -50.40
C ASP A 467 132.65 -73.87 -49.76
#